data_AF-A0A972V4K6-F1
#
_entry.id   AF-A0A972V4K6-F1
#
_cell.length_a   1.000
_cell.length_b   1.000
_cell.length_c   1.000
_cell.angle_alpha   90.00
_cell.angle_beta   90.00
_cell.angle_gamma   90.00
#
_symmetry.space_group_name_H-M   'P 1'
#
loop_
_entity.id
_entity.type
_entity.pdbx_description
1 polymer ?
#
loop_
_entity_poly.entity_id
_entity_poly.type
_entity_poly.pdbx_seq_one_letter_code
_entity_poly.pdbx_strand_id
1 'polypeptide(L)'
;VLVSQGYAKCSIVPVNKKSIVTSDKGIRDAWERSGGKALLIRPGHVKLPGYKSGFIGGATGVTERSIFFVGRLDFHPDAQAMRDFINKAGKNIIELHDGPLYDVGGVNLFEACL
;
A
#
# COMPACT_ATOMS: atom_id res chain seq x y z
N VAL A 1 -16.51 7.37 -1.41
CA VAL A 1 -16.28 6.54 -2.62
C VAL A 1 -16.82 5.15 -2.35
N LEU A 2 -17.66 4.60 -3.24
CA LEU A 2 -18.22 3.26 -3.10
C LEU A 2 -17.55 2.30 -4.09
N VAL A 3 -17.20 1.10 -3.62
CA VAL A 3 -16.52 0.04 -4.40
C VAL A 3 -17.09 -1.33 -4.01
N SER A 4 -17.13 -2.27 -4.96
CA SER A 4 -17.50 -3.67 -4.70
C SER A 4 -16.29 -4.48 -4.25
N GLN A 5 -15.66 -4.09 -3.13
CA GLN A 5 -14.46 -4.74 -2.60
C GLN A 5 -14.61 -4.97 -1.08
N GLY A 6 -14.71 -6.24 -0.69
CA GLY A 6 -14.91 -6.66 0.71
C GLY A 6 -13.70 -6.41 1.62
N TYR A 7 -12.51 -6.23 1.05
CA TYR A 7 -11.27 -5.97 1.77
C TYR A 7 -10.70 -4.57 1.45
N ALA A 8 -11.57 -3.58 1.22
CA ALA A 8 -11.16 -2.26 0.73
C ALA A 8 -10.03 -1.61 1.55
N LYS A 9 -10.03 -1.76 2.88
CA LYS A 9 -8.95 -1.26 3.76
C LYS A 9 -7.61 -1.93 3.45
N CYS A 10 -7.57 -3.24 3.31
CA CYS A 10 -6.33 -3.98 3.04
C CYS A 10 -5.88 -3.84 1.58
N SER A 11 -6.79 -3.53 0.65
CA SER A 11 -6.47 -3.35 -0.77
C SER A 11 -5.81 -2.00 -1.11
N ILE A 12 -5.70 -1.07 -0.16
CA ILE A 12 -5.16 0.28 -0.40
C ILE A 12 -4.01 0.62 0.54
N VAL A 13 -3.03 1.36 0.03
CA VAL A 13 -2.08 2.12 0.86
C VAL A 13 -2.46 3.60 0.73
N PRO A 14 -3.00 4.25 1.77
CA PRO A 14 -3.25 5.67 1.75
C PRO A 14 -1.92 6.44 1.81
N VAL A 15 -1.53 7.08 0.71
CA VAL A 15 -0.31 7.90 0.65
C VAL A 15 -0.56 9.27 1.27
N ASN A 16 -1.69 9.91 0.98
CA ASN A 16 -2.16 11.12 1.65
C ASN A 16 -3.68 11.26 1.46
N LYS A 17 -4.26 12.40 1.87
CA LYS A 17 -5.71 12.64 1.76
C LYS A 17 -6.30 12.51 0.35
N LYS A 18 -5.47 12.60 -0.71
CA LYS A 18 -5.90 12.54 -2.12
C LYS A 18 -5.27 11.41 -2.92
N SER A 19 -4.31 10.66 -2.36
CA SER A 19 -3.45 9.76 -3.12
C SER A 19 -3.40 8.37 -2.49
N ILE A 20 -3.60 7.33 -3.30
CA ILE A 20 -3.55 5.92 -2.86
C ILE A 20 -2.66 5.08 -3.78
N VAL A 21 -2.11 3.99 -3.25
CA VAL A 21 -1.58 2.86 -4.06
C VAL A 21 -2.55 1.70 -3.92
N THR A 22 -2.86 1.01 -5.01
CA THR A 22 -3.70 -0.20 -4.99
C THR A 22 -3.38 -1.11 -6.18
N SER A 23 -3.59 -2.41 -6.03
CA SER A 23 -3.61 -3.36 -7.17
C SER A 23 -5.02 -3.59 -7.72
N ASP A 24 -6.04 -3.03 -7.07
CA ASP A 24 -7.44 -3.20 -7.44
C ASP A 24 -7.89 -2.09 -8.40
N LYS A 25 -8.17 -2.49 -9.64
CA LYS A 25 -8.61 -1.56 -10.68
C LYS A 25 -9.95 -0.89 -10.35
N GLY A 26 -10.89 -1.60 -9.72
CA GLY A 26 -12.19 -1.05 -9.33
C GLY A 26 -12.04 0.05 -8.28
N ILE A 27 -11.13 -0.14 -7.31
CA ILE A 27 -10.77 0.90 -6.34
C ILE A 27 -10.11 2.09 -7.04
N ARG A 28 -9.11 1.85 -7.91
CA ARG A 28 -8.43 2.91 -8.66
C ARG A 28 -9.45 3.77 -9.42
N ASP A 29 -10.30 3.14 -10.22
CA ASP A 29 -11.27 3.84 -11.07
C ASP A 29 -12.29 4.62 -10.23
N ALA A 30 -12.76 4.06 -9.10
CA ALA A 30 -13.69 4.75 -8.22
C ALA A 30 -13.06 5.94 -7.49
N TRP A 31 -11.80 5.81 -7.05
CA TRP A 31 -11.07 6.89 -6.40
C TRP A 31 -10.78 8.05 -7.35
N GLU A 32 -10.32 7.75 -8.56
CA GLU A 32 -10.04 8.77 -9.58
C GLU A 32 -11.30 9.52 -10.03
N ARG A 33 -12.43 8.82 -10.18
CA ARG A 33 -13.74 9.47 -10.45
C ARG A 33 -14.16 10.45 -9.35
N SER A 34 -13.68 10.28 -8.13
CA SER A 34 -13.93 11.21 -7.02
C SER A 34 -12.94 12.38 -6.94
N GLY A 35 -12.04 12.52 -7.92
CA GLY A 35 -11.01 13.57 -7.96
C GLY A 35 -9.72 13.22 -7.21
N GLY A 36 -9.57 11.96 -6.80
CA GLY A 36 -8.35 11.43 -6.20
C GLY A 36 -7.30 11.03 -7.25
N LYS A 37 -6.10 10.66 -6.79
CA LYS A 37 -5.02 10.10 -7.58
C LYS A 37 -4.72 8.69 -7.09
N ALA A 38 -4.60 7.72 -8.00
CA ALA A 38 -4.28 6.35 -7.62
C ALA A 38 -3.11 5.83 -8.47
N LEU A 39 -2.11 5.25 -7.81
CA LEU A 39 -1.13 4.41 -8.49
C LEU A 39 -1.68 2.99 -8.54
N LEU A 40 -1.98 2.49 -9.74
CA LEU A 40 -2.31 1.09 -9.96
C LEU A 40 -1.02 0.27 -10.10
N ILE A 41 -0.84 -0.72 -9.24
CA ILE A 41 0.29 -1.67 -9.28
C ILE A 41 -0.16 -3.06 -9.73
N ARG A 42 0.78 -3.89 -10.19
CA ARG A 42 0.55 -5.28 -10.57
C ARG A 42 0.16 -6.12 -9.34
N PRO A 43 -0.93 -6.90 -9.41
CA PRO A 43 -1.30 -7.83 -8.34
C PRO A 43 -0.35 -9.04 -8.30
N GLY A 44 -0.38 -9.83 -7.22
CA GLY A 44 0.31 -11.12 -7.16
C GLY A 44 1.70 -11.10 -6.51
N HIS A 45 2.13 -9.94 -6.00
CA HIS A 45 3.50 -9.72 -5.50
C HIS A 45 3.55 -9.42 -4.00
N VAL A 46 2.51 -9.83 -3.26
CA VAL A 46 2.45 -9.79 -1.80
C VAL A 46 2.21 -11.22 -1.31
N LYS A 47 3.10 -11.75 -0.48
CA LYS A 47 2.99 -13.10 0.07
C LYS A 47 1.95 -13.15 1.19
N LEU A 48 1.09 -14.16 1.11
CA LEU A 48 0.18 -14.56 2.18
C LEU A 48 0.06 -16.09 2.13
N PRO A 49 0.73 -16.83 3.04
CA PRO A 49 0.69 -18.29 3.03
C PRO A 49 -0.74 -18.85 3.01
N GLY A 50 -0.99 -19.85 2.16
CA GLY A 50 -2.32 -20.43 1.96
C GLY A 50 -3.19 -19.72 0.91
N TYR A 51 -2.71 -18.62 0.32
CA TYR A 51 -3.44 -17.85 -0.69
C TYR A 51 -2.58 -17.56 -1.93
N LYS A 52 -3.21 -17.16 -3.03
CA LYS A 52 -2.51 -16.78 -4.27
C LYS A 52 -1.66 -15.51 -4.10
N SER A 53 -2.16 -14.55 -3.32
CA SER A 53 -1.49 -13.28 -2.99
C SER A 53 -2.23 -12.64 -1.82
N GLY A 54 -1.49 -11.90 -1.00
CA GLY A 54 -2.05 -10.93 -0.05
C GLY A 54 -2.35 -9.58 -0.71
N PHE A 55 -2.70 -8.61 0.11
CA PHE A 55 -3.02 -7.24 -0.30
C PHE A 55 -1.92 -6.25 0.10
N ILE A 56 -1.70 -5.23 -0.74
CA ILE A 56 -0.65 -4.23 -0.50
C ILE A 56 -0.85 -3.43 0.79
N GLY A 57 -2.08 -3.06 1.14
CA GLY A 57 -2.40 -2.37 2.38
C GLY A 57 -2.19 -3.25 3.61
N GLY A 58 -2.46 -4.55 3.51
CA GLY A 58 -2.19 -5.54 4.56
C GLY A 58 -0.69 -5.77 4.80
N ALA A 59 0.15 -5.44 3.84
CA ALA A 59 1.61 -5.45 3.94
C ALA A 59 2.21 -4.08 4.34
N THR A 60 1.39 -3.14 4.82
CA THR A 60 1.86 -1.79 5.16
C THR A 60 1.35 -1.25 6.50
N GLY A 61 2.10 -0.29 7.03
CA GLY A 61 1.68 0.65 8.07
C GLY A 61 1.88 2.08 7.59
N VAL A 62 0.99 2.99 7.97
CA VAL A 62 1.03 4.38 7.49
C VAL A 62 0.96 5.36 8.66
N THR A 63 1.84 6.36 8.62
CA THR A 63 1.80 7.55 9.48
C THR A 63 1.66 8.81 8.61
N GLU A 64 1.61 9.97 9.24
CA GLU A 64 1.65 11.26 8.54
C GLU A 64 2.96 11.47 7.75
N ARG A 65 4.09 10.90 8.21
CA ARG A 65 5.42 11.14 7.62
C ARG A 65 5.97 9.97 6.81
N SER A 66 5.53 8.75 7.10
CA SER A 66 6.19 7.54 6.59
C SER A 66 5.19 6.45 6.22
N ILE A 67 5.55 5.66 5.22
CA ILE A 67 4.91 4.38 4.87
C ILE A 67 5.92 3.27 5.17
N PHE A 68 5.48 2.29 5.95
CA PHE A 68 6.23 1.12 6.34
C PHE A 68 5.76 -0.05 5.49
N PHE A 69 6.67 -0.76 4.85
CA PHE A 69 6.41 -1.99 4.10
C PHE A 69 6.96 -3.18 4.88
N VAL A 70 6.13 -4.22 5.05
CA VAL A 70 6.56 -5.49 5.63
C VAL A 70 7.29 -6.29 4.55
N GLY A 71 8.55 -5.91 4.31
CA GLY A 71 9.41 -6.43 3.25
C GLY A 71 10.06 -5.30 2.47
N ARG A 72 10.73 -5.66 1.36
CA ARG A 72 11.38 -4.73 0.43
C ARG A 72 10.61 -4.64 -0.87
N LEU A 73 10.45 -3.41 -1.35
CA LEU A 73 9.83 -3.07 -2.62
C LEU A 73 10.60 -3.65 -3.80
N ASP A 74 11.90 -3.90 -3.69
CA ASP A 74 12.72 -4.44 -4.80
C ASP A 74 12.24 -5.81 -5.31
N PHE A 75 11.44 -6.53 -4.51
CA PHE A 75 10.78 -7.79 -4.90
C PHE A 75 9.42 -7.60 -5.59
N HIS A 76 8.93 -6.36 -5.68
CA HIS A 76 7.72 -5.97 -6.39
C HIS A 76 8.11 -5.32 -7.71
N PRO A 77 7.54 -5.71 -8.85
CA PRO A 77 8.04 -5.23 -10.13
C PRO A 77 7.71 -3.74 -10.40
N ASP A 78 6.74 -3.17 -9.66
CA ASP A 78 6.43 -1.73 -9.64
C ASP A 78 7.14 -0.94 -8.52
N ALA A 79 8.26 -1.45 -7.99
CA ALA A 79 9.03 -0.82 -6.91
C ALA A 79 9.27 0.68 -7.14
N GLN A 80 9.86 1.02 -8.29
CA GLN A 80 10.25 2.39 -8.60
C GLN A 80 9.04 3.32 -8.69
N ALA A 81 7.96 2.86 -9.34
CA ALA A 81 6.73 3.64 -9.44
C ALA A 81 6.12 3.93 -8.06
N MET A 82 6.13 2.95 -7.15
CA MET A 82 5.71 3.17 -5.76
C MET A 82 6.62 4.16 -5.05
N ARG A 83 7.96 4.01 -5.17
CA ARG A 83 8.92 4.93 -4.57
C ARG A 83 8.70 6.36 -5.04
N ASP A 84 8.61 6.58 -6.35
CA ASP A 84 8.41 7.91 -6.94
C ASP A 84 7.08 8.53 -6.52
N PHE A 85 6.00 7.75 -6.53
CA PHE A 85 4.66 8.20 -6.16
C PHE A 85 4.58 8.63 -4.69
N ILE A 86 5.20 7.87 -3.79
CA ILE A 86 5.24 8.14 -2.35
C ILE A 86 6.17 9.32 -2.04
N ASN A 87 7.37 9.35 -2.62
CA ASN A 87 8.35 10.42 -2.41
C ASN A 87 7.82 11.77 -2.92
N LYS A 88 7.12 11.78 -4.07
CA LYS A 88 6.45 12.99 -4.59
C LYS A 88 5.38 13.54 -3.64
N ALA A 89 4.82 12.70 -2.77
CA ALA A 89 3.89 13.10 -1.72
C ALA A 89 4.59 13.54 -0.43
N GLY A 90 5.93 13.55 -0.39
CA GLY A 90 6.73 13.99 0.76
C GLY A 90 6.78 12.98 1.91
N LYS A 91 6.46 11.70 1.65
CA LYS A 91 6.53 10.64 2.67
C LYS A 91 7.79 9.81 2.53
N ASN A 92 8.32 9.37 3.67
CA ASN A 92 9.43 8.43 3.74
C ASN A 92 8.93 7.00 3.49
N ILE A 93 9.82 6.15 3.00
CA ILE A 93 9.59 4.72 2.81
C ILE A 93 10.51 3.96 3.76
N ILE A 94 9.95 3.06 4.54
CA ILE A 94 10.69 2.24 5.50
C ILE A 94 10.37 0.77 5.20
N GLU A 95 11.40 -0.04 4.99
CA GLU A 95 11.29 -1.45 4.61
C GLU A 95 11.72 -2.32 5.80
N LEU A 96 10.80 -3.14 6.32
CA LEU A 96 10.95 -3.77 7.64
C LEU A 96 11.79 -5.05 7.64
N HIS A 97 12.02 -5.68 6.49
CA HIS A 97 12.94 -6.82 6.38
C HIS A 97 13.41 -7.01 4.93
N ASP A 98 14.54 -7.70 4.75
CA ASP A 98 15.09 -8.04 3.44
C ASP A 98 14.38 -9.25 2.84
N GLY A 99 13.36 -9.00 2.03
CA GLY A 99 12.58 -10.06 1.39
C GLY A 99 11.32 -9.54 0.70
N PRO A 100 10.49 -10.45 0.14
CA PRO A 100 9.25 -10.08 -0.51
C PRO A 100 8.26 -9.46 0.47
N LEU A 101 7.30 -8.68 -0.04
CA LEU A 101 6.23 -8.12 0.77
C LEU A 101 5.37 -9.22 1.40
N TYR A 102 5.05 -9.11 2.68
CA TYR A 102 4.18 -10.03 3.42
C TYR A 102 2.94 -9.30 3.93
N ASP A 103 1.77 -9.86 3.63
CA ASP A 103 0.52 -9.39 4.21
C ASP A 103 0.38 -9.95 5.64
N VAL A 104 0.31 -9.04 6.62
CA VAL A 104 0.17 -9.35 8.05
C VAL A 104 -1.15 -8.81 8.62
N GLY A 105 -2.10 -8.43 7.74
CA GLY A 105 -3.35 -7.77 8.14
C GLY A 105 -3.22 -6.27 8.42
N GLY A 106 -2.06 -5.69 8.12
CA GLY A 106 -1.70 -4.28 8.35
C GLY A 106 -0.84 -4.07 9.60
N VAL A 107 -0.08 -2.97 9.61
CA VAL A 107 0.78 -2.60 10.73
C VAL A 107 0.21 -1.38 11.45
N ASN A 108 -0.05 -1.51 12.76
CA ASN A 108 -0.44 -0.40 13.62
C ASN A 108 0.80 0.19 14.29
N LEU A 109 0.93 1.51 14.24
CA LEU A 109 2.07 2.24 14.78
C LEU A 109 1.59 3.09 15.95
N PHE A 110 2.26 2.96 17.08
CA PHE A 110 1.96 3.69 18.31
C PHE A 110 3.16 4.58 18.64
N GLU A 111 2.90 5.87 18.77
CA GLU A 111 3.90 6.80 19.31
C GLU A 111 3.76 6.81 20.83
N ALA A 112 4.82 6.44 21.54
CA ALA A 112 4.87 6.58 22.99
C ALA A 112 5.27 8.02 23.32
N CYS A 113 4.40 8.75 24.01
CA CYS A 113 4.82 9.97 24.72
C CYS A 113 5.65 9.54 25.92
N LEU A 114 6.94 9.86 25.90
CA LEU A 114 7.83 9.81 27.06
C LEU A 114 7.86 11.19 27.74
#